data_AF-A0AAV8X440-F1
#
_entry.id   AF-A0AAV8X440-F1
#
_cell.length_a   1.000
_cell.length_b   1.000
_cell.length_c   1.000
_cell.angle_alpha   90.00
_cell.angle_beta   90.00
_cell.angle_gamma   90.00
#
_symmetry.space_group_name_H-M   'P 1'
#
loop_
_entity.id
_entity.type
_entity.pdbx_description
1 polymer ?
#
loop_
_entity_poly.entity_id
_entity_poly.type
_entity_poly.pdbx_seq_one_letter_code
_entity_poly.pdbx_strand_id
1 'polypeptide(L)' 'MWASDSNKSYITVTVHFIYNHKLTSRVIATREVITAHTGENIAKELRAIFQEWTVLNKIVTIMVPT' A
#
# COMPACT_ATOMS: atom_id res chain seq x y z
N MET A 1 -2.34 -4.54 -6.53
CA MET A 1 -3.37 -3.70 -7.18
C MET A 1 -4.38 -4.62 -7.81
N TRP A 2 -5.63 -4.19 -7.92
CA TRP A 2 -6.68 -4.97 -8.57
C TRP A 2 -7.65 -4.03 -9.28
N ALA A 3 -8.33 -4.52 -10.30
CA ALA A 3 -9.40 -3.81 -10.98
C ALA A 3 -10.74 -4.46 -10.62
N SER A 4 -11.76 -3.64 -10.37
CA SER A 4 -13.14 -4.11 -10.23
C SER A 4 -13.72 -4.50 -11.59
N ASP A 5 -14.83 -5.23 -11.54
CA ASP A 5 -15.64 -5.55 -12.72
C ASP A 5 -16.19 -4.30 -13.43
N SER A 6 -16.22 -3.16 -12.73
CA SER A 6 -16.59 -1.83 -13.27
C SER A 6 -15.40 -1.03 -13.82
N ASN A 7 -14.26 -1.69 -14.06
CA ASN A 7 -13.03 -1.10 -14.59
C ASN A 7 -12.40 -0.02 -13.70
N LYS A 8 -12.73 -0.01 -12.40
CA LYS A 8 -12.10 0.87 -11.40
C LYS A 8 -10.89 0.18 -10.82
N SER A 9 -9.80 0.91 -10.67
CA SER A 9 -8.56 0.34 -10.13
C SER A 9 -8.40 0.68 -8.66
N TYR A 10 -7.84 -0.25 -7.89
CA TYR A 10 -7.64 -0.09 -6.46
C TYR A 10 -6.23 -0.51 -6.03
N ILE A 11 -5.72 0.21 -5.03
CA ILE A 11 -4.52 -0.14 -4.29
C ILE A 11 -4.90 -0.48 -2.85
N THR A 12 -4.53 -1.67 -2.41
CA THR A 12 -4.61 -2.09 -1.01
C THR A 12 -3.19 -2.26 -0.49
N VAL A 13 -2.89 -1.63 0.64
CA VAL A 13 -1.57 -1.70 1.29
C VAL A 13 -1.71 -2.44 2.61
N THR A 14 -0.98 -3.54 2.72
CA THR A 14 -0.87 -4.35 3.94
C THR A 14 0.55 -4.22 4.49
N VAL A 15 0.67 -3.89 5.77
CA VAL A 15 1.94 -3.90 6.48
C VAL A 15 2.11 -5.18 7.26
N HIS A 16 3.34 -5.67 7.32
CA HIS A 16 3.75 -6.83 8.10
C HIS A 16 4.87 -6.41 9.05
N PHE A 17 4.71 -6.66 10.34
CA PHE A 17 5.71 -6.32 11.36
C PHE A 17 5.66 -7.28 12.54
N ILE A 18 6.76 -7.36 13.29
CA ILE A 18 6.84 -8.15 14.51
C ILE A 18 6.46 -7.27 15.70
N TYR A 19 5.51 -7.72 16.51
CA TYR A 19 5.13 -7.08 17.77
C TYR A 19 4.88 -8.15 18.81
N ASN A 20 5.47 -8.01 20.01
CA ASN A 20 5.40 -9.01 21.09
C ASN A 20 5.72 -10.44 20.62
N HIS A 21 6.82 -10.60 19.87
CA HIS A 21 7.26 -11.88 19.30
C HIS A 21 6.26 -12.55 18.34
N LYS A 22 5.30 -11.78 17.79
CA LYS A 22 4.30 -12.28 16.84
C LYS A 22 4.35 -11.49 15.54
N LEU A 23 4.30 -12.21 14.42
CA LEU A 23 4.09 -11.61 13.11
C LEU A 23 2.66 -11.07 13.03
N THR A 24 2.54 -9.77 12.78
CA THR A 24 1.27 -9.04 12.67
C THR A 24 1.12 -8.51 11.26
N SER A 25 -0.07 -8.70 10.68
CA SER A 25 -0.45 -8.19 9.37
C SER A 25 -1.62 -7.23 9.52
N ARG A 26 -1.56 -6.04 8.92
CA ARG A 26 -2.66 -5.07 8.95
C ARG A 26 -2.83 -4.37 7.62
N VAL A 27 -4.07 -4.28 7.15
CA VAL A 27 -4.42 -3.39 6.04
C VAL A 27 -4.45 -1.96 6.58
N ILE A 28 -3.62 -1.08 6.02
CA ILE A 28 -3.53 0.33 6.44
C ILE A 28 -4.20 1.28 5.45
N ALA A 29 -4.48 0.82 4.23
CA ALA A 29 -5.21 1.58 3.24
C ALA A 29 -5.82 0.68 2.16
N THR A 30 -7.02 1.05 1.70
CA THR A 30 -7.58 0.63 0.42
C THR A 30 -8.09 1.90 -0.28
N ARG A 31 -7.52 2.24 -1.43
CA ARG A 31 -7.84 3.46 -2.18
C ARG A 31 -8.17 3.14 -3.63
N GLU A 32 -9.16 3.84 -4.18
CA GLU A 32 -9.40 3.87 -5.62
C GLU A 32 -8.29 4.70 -6.28
N VAL A 33 -7.66 4.14 -7.32
CA VAL A 33 -6.63 4.79 -8.11
C VAL A 33 -7.28 5.26 -9.40
N ILE A 34 -7.54 6.57 -9.47
CA ILE A 34 -8.20 7.24 -10.61
C ILE A 34 -7.15 7.67 -11.66
N THR A 35 -5.89 7.71 -11.28
CA THR A 35 -4.76 8.12 -12.14
C THR A 35 -4.19 6.95 -12.94
N ALA A 36 -3.38 7.26 -13.96
CA ALA A 36 -2.65 6.24 -14.71
C ALA A 36 -1.71 5.44 -13.79
N HIS A 37 -1.65 4.12 -13.98
CA HIS A 37 -0.83 3.18 -13.19
C HIS A 37 0.66 3.22 -13.53
N THR A 38 1.23 4.43 -13.57
CA THR A 38 2.67 4.61 -13.70
C THR A 38 3.34 4.32 -12.36
N GLY A 39 4.59 3.87 -12.40
CA GLY A 39 5.37 3.63 -11.17
C GLY A 39 5.47 4.87 -10.29
N GLU A 40 5.52 6.06 -10.90
CA GLU A 40 5.57 7.34 -10.18
C GLU A 40 4.27 7.65 -9.42
N ASN A 41 3.11 7.45 -10.05
CA ASN A 41 1.81 7.66 -9.39
C ASN A 41 1.60 6.68 -8.24
N ILE A 42 1.97 5.41 -8.43
CA ILE A 42 1.90 4.38 -7.38
C ILE A 42 2.84 4.75 -6.21
N ALA A 43 4.08 5.16 -6.51
CA ALA A 43 5.02 5.58 -5.47
C ALA A 43 4.52 6.81 -4.69
N LYS A 44 3.88 7.77 -5.37
CA LYS A 44 3.25 8.93 -4.73
C LYS A 44 2.11 8.54 -3.79
N GLU A 45 1.22 7.63 -4.22
CA GLU A 45 0.13 7.12 -3.38
C GLU A 45 0.66 6.35 -2.15
N LEU A 46 1.63 5.46 -2.36
CA LEU A 46 2.28 4.74 -1.27
C LEU A 46 2.93 5.70 -0.27
N ARG A 47 3.66 6.72 -0.74
CA ARG A 47 4.27 7.73 0.11
C ARG A 47 3.23 8.47 0.94
N ALA A 48 2.10 8.85 0.33
CA ALA A 48 1.01 9.50 1.04
C ALA A 48 0.42 8.61 2.16
N ILE A 49 0.19 7.33 1.88
CA ILE A 49 -0.28 6.35 2.88
C ILE A 49 0.74 6.22 4.02
N PHE A 50 2.04 6.13 3.71
CA PHE A 50 3.07 5.97 4.74
C PHE A 50 3.29 7.21 5.58
N GLN A 51 3.09 8.40 5.02
CA GLN A 51 3.10 9.67 5.75
C GLN A 51 1.90 9.78 6.69
N GLU A 52 0.70 9.42 6.22
CA GLU A 52 -0.53 9.40 7.04
C GLU A 52 -0.35 8.55 8.32
N TRP A 53 0.27 7.39 8.20
CA TRP A 53 0.54 6.50 9.33
C TRP A 53 1.83 6.81 10.10
N THR A 54 2.61 7.82 9.68
CA THR A 54 3.92 8.17 10.26
C THR A 54 4.89 6.97 10.30
N VAL A 55 4.86 6.14 9.24
CA VAL A 55 5.69 4.92 9.12
C VAL A 55 6.75 5.00 8.05
N LEU A 56 6.87 6.13 7.33
CA LEU A 56 7.79 6.28 6.19
C LEU A 56 9.23 5.84 6.51
N ASN A 57 9.72 6.14 7.72
CA ASN A 57 11.08 5.82 8.17
C ASN A 57 11.23 4.42 8.78
N LYS A 58 10.17 3.59 8.74
CA LYS A 58 10.14 2.24 9.32
C LYS A 58 10.00 1.14 8.26
N ILE A 59 9.99 1.52 6.97
CA ILE A 59 9.78 0.59 5.87
C ILE A 59 11.12 0.01 5.45
N VAL A 60 11.23 -1.31 5.50
CA VAL A 60 12.44 -2.05 5.10
C VAL A 60 12.28 -2.62 3.69
N THR A 61 11.09 -3.13 3.37
CA THR A 61 10.80 -3.80 2.10
C THR A 61 9.38 -3.50 1.64
N ILE A 62 9.18 -3.35 0.33
CA ILE A 62 7.87 -3.29 -0.32
C ILE A 62 7.81 -4.49 -1.28
N MET A 63 6.73 -5.26 -1.20
CA MET A 63 6.47 -6.38 -2.11
C MET A 63 5.24 -6.06 -2.96
N VAL A 64 5.38 -6.27 -4.26
CA VAL A 64 4.29 -6.18 -5.24
C VAL A 64 4.07 -7.59 -5.78
N PRO A 65 2.84 -8.12 -5.79
CA PRO A 65 2.59 -9.42 -6.40
C PRO A 65 2.92 -9.35 -7.90
N THR A 66 3.78 -10.26 -8.35
CA THR A 66 4.14 -10.47 -9.77
C THR A 66 3.03 -11.18 -10.52
#